data_AF-A0A2N0NGF4-F1
#
_entry.id   AF-A0A2N0NGF4-F1
#
_cell.length_a   1.000
_cell.length_b   1.000
_cell.length_c   1.000
_cell.angle_alpha   90.00
_cell.angle_beta   90.00
_cell.angle_gamma   90.00
#
_symmetry.space_group_name_H-M   'P 1'
#
loop_
_entity.id
_entity.type
_entity.pdbx_description
1 polymer ?
#
loop_
_entity_poly.entity_id
_entity_poly.type
_entity_poly.pdbx_seq_one_letter_code
_entity_poly.pdbx_strand_id
1 'polypeptide(L)'
;MVLNNKCKKCNALCNSIHFQQNFENWASDNDDIDKFIQDTELSEHTYNLEEHALEQMPYDRLNDISKNKFSKVYKANWIDGEIYKLNNTNKNWMRCESGDVILKSLCNSKNITIKFTNEINIPFGITQDPETKDYIMVLNYNCKKCNSICNTIYFQYKFIDWTSGSNDVDKLIQNTQLSSHKDII
;
A
#
# COMPACT_ATOMS: atom_id res chain seq x y z
N MET A 1 -1.75 22.50 -19.70
CA MET A 1 -0.33 22.94 -19.83
C MET A 1 0.44 21.79 -20.46
N VAL A 2 1.15 21.96 -21.58
CA VAL A 2 1.85 20.82 -22.23
C VAL A 2 3.10 20.50 -21.41
N LEU A 3 2.99 19.50 -20.54
CA LEU A 3 4.13 18.97 -19.79
C LEU A 3 5.16 18.46 -20.79
N ASN A 4 6.40 18.92 -20.64
CA ASN A 4 7.53 18.38 -21.38
C ASN A 4 7.59 16.87 -21.06
N ASN A 5 7.34 16.02 -22.06
CA ASN A 5 7.30 14.55 -21.93
C ASN A 5 8.70 13.94 -21.66
N LYS A 6 9.64 14.73 -21.13
CA LYS A 6 11.02 14.37 -20.90
C LYS A 6 11.39 14.70 -19.47
N CYS A 7 11.71 13.67 -18.69
CA CYS A 7 12.22 13.83 -17.34
C CYS A 7 13.58 14.55 -17.39
N LYS A 8 13.74 15.62 -16.60
CA LYS A 8 15.01 16.36 -16.50
C LYS A 8 16.15 15.49 -15.95
N LYS A 9 15.84 14.59 -15.02
CA LYS A 9 16.82 13.70 -14.38
C LYS A 9 17.27 12.58 -15.33
N CYS A 10 16.33 11.93 -16.01
CA CYS A 10 16.63 10.78 -16.87
C CYS A 10 16.95 11.17 -18.32
N ASN A 11 16.68 12.42 -18.72
CA ASN A 11 16.77 12.88 -20.11
C ASN A 11 15.98 11.97 -21.08
N ALA A 12 14.89 11.36 -20.60
CA ALA A 12 14.02 10.42 -21.32
C ALA A 12 12.63 10.39 -20.66
N LEU A 13 11.70 9.63 -21.24
CA LEU A 13 10.45 9.24 -20.56
C LEU A 13 10.78 8.28 -19.41
N CYS A 14 10.13 8.46 -18.26
CA CYS A 14 10.22 7.56 -17.11
C CYS A 14 8.92 7.59 -16.31
N ASN A 15 8.77 6.64 -15.38
CA ASN A 15 7.56 6.46 -14.59
C ASN A 15 7.09 7.75 -13.90
N SER A 16 8.01 8.55 -13.33
CA SER A 16 7.67 9.83 -12.68
C SER A 16 6.88 10.81 -13.58
N ILE A 17 7.18 10.87 -14.89
CA ILE A 17 6.45 11.74 -15.83
C ILE A 17 5.05 11.20 -16.09
N HIS A 18 4.90 9.87 -16.14
CA HIS A 18 3.61 9.22 -16.32
C HIS A 18 2.71 9.36 -15.09
N PHE A 19 3.27 9.22 -13.88
CA PHE A 19 2.55 9.51 -12.66
C PHE A 19 2.09 10.97 -12.61
N GLN A 20 2.99 11.92 -12.92
CA GLN A 20 2.66 13.34 -12.92
C GLN A 20 1.47 13.70 -13.83
N GLN A 21 1.32 13.01 -14.95
CA GLN A 21 0.17 13.20 -15.85
C GLN A 21 -1.17 12.80 -15.23
N ASN A 22 -1.17 11.95 -14.20
CA ASN A 22 -2.37 11.50 -13.52
C ASN A 22 -2.73 12.35 -12.28
N PHE A 23 -1.89 13.30 -11.87
CA PHE A 23 -2.15 14.12 -10.67
C PHE A 23 -3.37 15.02 -10.83
N GLU A 24 -3.69 15.46 -12.05
CA GLU A 24 -4.90 16.26 -12.31
C GLU A 24 -6.19 15.42 -12.25
N ASN A 25 -6.08 14.09 -12.27
CA ASN A 25 -7.23 13.18 -12.30
C ASN A 25 -7.77 12.85 -10.91
N TRP A 26 -7.08 13.24 -9.82
CA TRP A 26 -7.54 12.97 -8.46
C TRP A 26 -6.92 13.88 -7.39
N ALA A 27 -7.66 14.05 -6.29
CA ALA A 27 -7.21 14.62 -5.02
C ALA A 27 -7.95 13.89 -3.89
N SER A 28 -7.31 13.60 -2.75
CA SER A 28 -7.96 12.83 -1.68
C SER A 28 -8.76 13.68 -0.70
N ASP A 29 -8.91 14.99 -0.93
CA ASP A 29 -9.36 15.98 0.07
C ASP A 29 -8.38 16.08 1.28
N ASN A 30 -7.16 15.55 1.15
CA ASN A 30 -6.10 15.63 2.15
C ASN A 30 -4.75 15.91 1.49
N ASP A 31 -4.35 17.18 1.51
CA ASP A 31 -3.12 17.68 0.89
C ASP A 31 -1.85 16.96 1.39
N ASP A 32 -1.81 16.54 2.66
CA ASP A 32 -0.64 15.84 3.22
C ASP A 32 -0.49 14.43 2.64
N ILE A 33 -1.63 13.74 2.40
CA ILE A 33 -1.66 12.41 1.77
C ILE A 33 -1.32 12.54 0.29
N ASP A 34 -1.94 13.49 -0.39
CA ASP A 34 -1.72 13.75 -1.81
C ASP A 34 -0.24 14.03 -2.06
N LYS A 35 0.35 14.93 -1.26
CA LYS A 35 1.76 15.24 -1.32
C LYS A 35 2.64 14.01 -1.03
N PHE A 36 2.31 13.22 -0.01
CA PHE A 36 3.09 12.03 0.32
C PHE A 36 3.12 11.02 -0.84
N ILE A 37 1.97 10.77 -1.47
CA ILE A 37 1.87 9.85 -2.61
C ILE A 37 2.62 10.42 -3.81
N GLN A 38 2.39 11.68 -4.16
CA GLN A 38 3.07 12.34 -5.27
C GLN A 38 4.59 12.36 -5.07
N ASP A 39 5.08 12.60 -3.85
CA ASP A 39 6.52 12.57 -3.54
C ASP A 39 7.11 11.17 -3.79
N THR A 40 6.39 10.10 -3.42
CA THR A 40 6.82 8.72 -3.72
C THR A 40 6.81 8.43 -5.22
N GLU A 41 5.75 8.78 -5.94
CA GLU A 41 5.61 8.55 -7.38
C GLU A 41 6.62 9.37 -8.21
N LEU A 42 6.91 10.61 -7.80
CA LEU A 42 7.89 11.48 -8.46
C LEU A 42 9.33 11.00 -8.25
N SER A 43 9.59 10.25 -7.18
CA SER A 43 10.90 9.65 -6.92
C SER A 43 11.19 8.45 -7.82
N GLU A 44 10.14 7.87 -8.42
CA GLU A 44 10.20 6.66 -9.23
C GLU A 44 10.60 6.94 -10.68
N HIS A 45 11.88 6.79 -10.96
CA HIS A 45 12.49 7.11 -12.24
C HIS A 45 12.85 5.89 -13.08
N THR A 46 12.60 4.69 -12.57
CA THR A 46 12.86 3.45 -13.29
C THR A 46 11.74 3.16 -14.29
N TYR A 47 11.90 2.09 -15.07
CA TYR A 47 10.89 1.62 -16.02
C TYR A 47 10.08 0.44 -15.47
N ASN A 48 10.71 -0.43 -14.64
CA ASN A 48 10.04 -1.48 -13.86
C ASN A 48 9.88 -0.97 -12.42
N LEU A 49 8.72 -1.13 -11.80
CA LEU A 49 8.45 -0.62 -10.45
C LEU A 49 9.09 -1.50 -9.36
N GLU A 50 10.42 -1.54 -9.33
CA GLU A 50 11.19 -2.34 -8.37
C GLU A 50 11.03 -1.83 -6.93
N GLU A 51 10.86 -0.52 -6.73
CA GLU A 51 10.71 0.10 -5.40
C GLU A 51 9.25 0.37 -4.97
N HIS A 52 8.28 -0.15 -5.73
CA HIS A 52 6.82 -0.12 -5.46
C HIS A 52 6.32 1.29 -5.11
N ALA A 53 6.11 2.13 -6.14
CA ALA A 53 5.44 3.41 -5.98
C ALA A 53 4.05 3.22 -5.35
N LEU A 54 3.67 4.10 -4.41
CA LEU A 54 2.37 4.02 -3.76
C LEU A 54 1.27 4.38 -4.76
N GLU A 55 0.38 3.45 -5.01
CA GLU A 55 -0.78 3.68 -5.87
C GLU A 55 -1.96 4.22 -5.04
N GLN A 56 -2.58 5.29 -5.53
CA GLN A 56 -3.93 5.61 -5.09
C GLN A 56 -4.94 4.80 -5.91
N MET A 57 -5.79 4.02 -5.23
CA MET A 57 -6.75 3.14 -5.89
C MET A 57 -8.19 3.37 -5.43
N PRO A 58 -9.17 3.33 -6.34
CA PRO A 58 -10.58 3.37 -5.99
C PRO A 58 -10.99 2.17 -5.10
N TYR A 59 -11.83 2.41 -4.10
CA TYR A 59 -12.28 1.37 -3.17
C TYR A 59 -13.09 0.28 -3.85
N ASP A 60 -13.77 0.59 -4.96
CA ASP A 60 -14.58 -0.36 -5.75
C ASP A 60 -13.73 -1.42 -6.47
N ARG A 61 -12.40 -1.33 -6.41
CA ARG A 61 -11.45 -2.33 -6.91
C ARG A 61 -11.10 -3.40 -5.88
N LEU A 62 -11.68 -3.33 -4.68
CA LEU A 62 -11.47 -4.30 -3.60
C LEU A 62 -12.72 -5.18 -3.42
N ASN A 63 -12.56 -6.48 -3.69
CA ASN A 63 -13.60 -7.50 -3.52
C ASN A 63 -13.34 -8.39 -2.30
N ASP A 64 -14.35 -9.15 -1.90
CA ASP A 64 -14.28 -10.17 -0.84
C ASP A 64 -13.66 -9.63 0.46
N ILE A 65 -14.03 -8.41 0.84
CA ILE A 65 -13.48 -7.74 2.02
C ILE A 65 -13.94 -8.48 3.29
N SER A 66 -13.03 -9.24 3.88
CA SER A 66 -13.25 -9.98 5.12
C SER A 66 -12.90 -9.10 6.33
N LYS A 67 -13.92 -8.45 6.90
CA LYS A 67 -13.79 -7.63 8.12
C LYS A 67 -13.97 -8.47 9.38
N ASN A 68 -13.00 -8.44 10.29
CA ASN A 68 -13.17 -9.00 11.63
C ASN A 68 -13.59 -7.88 12.60
N LYS A 69 -14.63 -8.13 13.42
CA LYS A 69 -15.21 -7.17 14.38
C LYS A 69 -14.19 -6.59 15.37
N PHE A 70 -13.11 -7.32 15.65
CA PHE A 70 -12.11 -6.94 16.64
C PHE A 70 -10.82 -6.37 16.03
N SER A 71 -10.67 -6.45 14.71
CA SER A 71 -9.44 -6.06 14.01
C SER A 71 -9.66 -4.82 13.15
N LYS A 72 -8.66 -3.94 13.11
CA LYS A 72 -8.57 -2.84 12.11
C LYS A 72 -7.83 -3.26 10.83
N VAL A 73 -7.50 -4.55 10.75
CA VAL A 73 -6.82 -5.20 9.64
C VAL A 73 -7.79 -6.19 9.00
N TYR A 74 -7.99 -6.07 7.70
CA TYR A 74 -8.90 -6.87 6.89
C TYR A 74 -8.15 -7.52 5.73
N LYS A 75 -8.76 -8.53 5.12
CA LYS A 75 -8.28 -9.12 3.86
C LYS A 75 -9.23 -8.72 2.74
N ALA A 76 -8.71 -8.56 1.55
CA ALA A 76 -9.50 -8.32 0.35
C ALA A 76 -8.76 -8.86 -0.88
N ASN A 77 -9.50 -9.06 -1.96
CA ASN A 77 -8.94 -9.29 -3.29
C ASN A 77 -8.89 -7.97 -4.06
N TRP A 78 -7.72 -7.59 -4.56
CA TRP A 78 -7.56 -6.43 -5.43
C TRP A 78 -7.68 -6.87 -6.88
N ILE A 79 -8.76 -6.47 -7.56
CA ILE A 79 -9.14 -7.02 -8.86
C ILE A 79 -8.22 -6.58 -10.00
N ASP A 80 -7.70 -5.36 -9.93
CA ASP A 80 -6.84 -4.80 -10.99
C ASP A 80 -5.41 -5.32 -10.87
N GLY A 81 -4.99 -5.72 -9.67
CA GLY A 81 -3.62 -6.11 -9.36
C GLY A 81 -2.63 -4.94 -9.34
N GLU A 82 -1.43 -5.22 -8.85
CA GLU A 82 -0.34 -4.27 -8.71
C GLU A 82 0.20 -3.82 -10.07
N ILE A 83 0.46 -2.52 -10.23
CA ILE A 83 1.22 -2.01 -11.38
C ILE A 83 2.68 -2.45 -11.22
N TYR A 84 3.25 -3.11 -12.23
CA TYR A 84 4.66 -3.51 -12.21
C TYR A 84 5.51 -2.80 -13.27
N LYS A 85 4.88 -2.25 -14.32
CA LYS A 85 5.63 -1.73 -15.48
C LYS A 85 4.79 -0.81 -16.35
N LEU A 86 5.44 0.13 -17.02
CA LEU A 86 4.82 0.89 -18.11
C LEU A 86 4.94 0.15 -19.45
N ASN A 87 3.87 0.09 -20.25
CA ASN A 87 3.94 -0.45 -21.60
C ASN A 87 4.52 0.57 -22.60
N ASN A 88 5.64 0.24 -23.24
CA ASN A 88 6.32 1.12 -24.19
C ASN A 88 5.49 1.52 -25.42
N THR A 89 4.57 0.66 -25.86
CA THR A 89 3.82 0.82 -27.12
C THR A 89 2.59 1.70 -26.93
N ASN A 90 1.72 1.36 -25.97
CA ASN A 90 0.46 2.07 -25.75
C ASN A 90 0.52 3.10 -24.61
N LYS A 91 1.66 3.19 -23.90
CA LYS A 91 1.87 4.10 -22.75
C LYS A 91 0.93 3.88 -21.57
N ASN A 92 0.28 2.71 -21.49
CA ASN A 92 -0.56 2.33 -20.36
C ASN A 92 0.24 1.55 -19.32
N TRP A 93 -0.23 1.58 -18.08
CA TRP A 93 0.27 0.74 -17.00
C TRP A 93 -0.04 -0.74 -17.25
N MET A 94 0.96 -1.59 -17.04
CA MET A 94 0.83 -3.04 -16.98
C MET A 94 0.67 -3.48 -15.53
N ARG A 95 -0.33 -4.32 -15.29
CA ARG A 95 -0.67 -4.82 -13.96
C ARG A 95 -0.51 -6.32 -13.87
N CYS A 96 -0.18 -6.79 -12.68
CA CYS A 96 -0.27 -8.20 -12.30
C CYS A 96 -1.74 -8.65 -12.34
N GLU A 97 -1.96 -9.95 -12.27
CA GLU A 97 -3.32 -10.48 -12.08
C GLU A 97 -3.87 -10.07 -10.71
N SER A 98 -5.18 -10.24 -10.53
CA SER A 98 -5.84 -9.97 -9.26
C SER A 98 -5.11 -10.66 -8.10
N GLY A 99 -4.91 -9.96 -6.99
CA GLY A 99 -4.09 -10.45 -5.89
C GLY A 99 -4.72 -10.21 -4.54
N ASP A 100 -4.43 -11.09 -3.59
CA ASP A 100 -4.85 -10.91 -2.21
C ASP A 100 -4.02 -9.80 -1.56
N VAL A 101 -4.72 -8.88 -0.90
CA VAL A 101 -4.13 -7.74 -0.20
C VAL A 101 -4.63 -7.68 1.23
N ILE A 102 -3.86 -6.97 2.05
CA ILE A 102 -4.26 -6.62 3.40
C ILE A 102 -4.69 -5.17 3.43
N LEU A 103 -5.81 -4.91 4.07
CA LEU A 103 -6.35 -3.58 4.27
C LEU A 103 -6.15 -3.18 5.73
N LYS A 104 -5.56 -2.02 5.98
CA LYS A 104 -5.37 -1.50 7.33
C LYS A 104 -5.96 -0.11 7.44
N SER A 105 -7.02 0.04 8.24
CA SER A 105 -7.65 1.34 8.45
C SER A 105 -6.72 2.29 9.21
N LEU A 106 -6.62 3.52 8.73
CA LEU A 106 -5.80 4.58 9.31
C LEU A 106 -6.60 5.48 10.27
N CYS A 107 -7.93 5.30 10.34
CA CYS A 107 -8.87 6.05 11.18
C CYS A 107 -8.65 7.57 11.16
N ASN A 108 -8.43 8.16 9.98
CA ASN A 108 -8.19 9.60 9.78
C ASN A 108 -7.17 10.22 10.74
N SER A 109 -6.13 9.44 11.08
CA SER A 109 -5.04 9.88 11.93
C SER A 109 -4.28 11.04 11.31
N LYS A 110 -3.91 12.04 12.12
CA LYS A 110 -3.12 13.21 11.67
C LYS A 110 -1.72 12.87 11.12
N ASN A 111 -1.19 11.68 11.43
CA ASN A 111 0.17 11.27 11.06
C ASN A 111 0.18 10.05 10.12
N ILE A 112 -0.41 10.16 8.94
CA ILE A 112 -0.51 9.04 7.99
C ILE A 112 0.86 8.62 7.44
N THR A 113 1.71 9.58 7.06
CA THR A 113 3.07 9.30 6.58
C THR A 113 3.87 8.45 7.56
N ILE A 114 3.83 8.76 8.86
CA ILE A 114 4.54 7.98 9.90
C ILE A 114 3.99 6.55 9.97
N LYS A 115 2.68 6.35 9.79
CA LYS A 115 2.09 5.01 9.76
C LYS A 115 2.60 4.20 8.55
N PHE A 116 2.71 4.80 7.37
CA PHE A 116 3.30 4.16 6.20
C PHE A 116 4.76 3.79 6.42
N THR A 117 5.56 4.72 6.98
CA THR A 117 6.98 4.49 7.25
C THR A 117 7.19 3.35 8.25
N ASN A 118 6.37 3.29 9.30
CA ASN A 118 6.50 2.30 10.36
C ASN A 118 5.85 0.94 10.04
N GLU A 119 5.17 0.82 8.90
CA GLU A 119 4.52 -0.43 8.54
C GLU A 119 5.55 -1.52 8.19
N ILE A 120 5.32 -2.74 8.67
CA ILE A 120 6.22 -3.88 8.45
C ILE A 120 5.97 -4.53 7.09
N ASN A 121 4.73 -4.50 6.63
CA ASN A 121 4.33 -4.93 5.29
C ASN A 121 4.74 -3.91 4.23
N ILE A 122 5.04 -4.40 3.04
CA ILE A 122 5.27 -3.52 1.88
C ILE A 122 3.93 -2.88 1.47
N PRO A 123 3.81 -1.55 1.46
CA PRO A 123 2.60 -0.88 1.02
C PRO A 123 2.55 -0.86 -0.50
N PHE A 124 1.40 -1.24 -1.04
CA PHE A 124 1.08 -1.04 -2.45
C PHE A 124 0.42 0.31 -2.69
N GLY A 125 -0.27 0.85 -1.67
CA GLY A 125 -1.04 2.05 -1.91
C GLY A 125 -2.01 2.41 -0.82
N ILE A 126 -2.98 3.23 -1.21
CA ILE A 126 -4.02 3.76 -0.34
C ILE A 126 -5.36 3.81 -1.07
N THR A 127 -6.42 3.62 -0.30
CA THR A 127 -7.80 3.85 -0.74
C THR A 127 -8.57 4.59 0.37
N GLN A 128 -9.77 5.06 0.06
CA GLN A 128 -10.65 5.70 1.01
C GLN A 128 -11.99 4.95 1.04
N ASP A 129 -12.41 4.55 2.24
CA ASP A 129 -13.72 3.94 2.42
C ASP A 129 -14.82 4.97 2.07
N PRO A 130 -15.69 4.70 1.09
CA PRO A 130 -16.68 5.68 0.65
C PRO A 130 -17.74 5.97 1.71
N GLU A 131 -18.00 5.04 2.63
CA GLU A 131 -19.00 5.17 3.69
C GLU A 131 -18.42 5.91 4.90
N THR A 132 -17.27 5.45 5.42
CA THR A 132 -16.70 6.02 6.65
C THR A 132 -15.79 7.21 6.40
N LYS A 133 -15.35 7.42 5.15
CA LYS A 133 -14.30 8.37 4.75
C LYS A 133 -12.95 8.10 5.43
N ASP A 134 -12.74 6.91 5.96
CA ASP A 134 -11.46 6.52 6.52
C ASP A 134 -10.48 6.17 5.39
N TYR A 135 -9.28 6.69 5.49
CA TYR A 135 -8.16 6.19 4.71
C TYR A 135 -7.77 4.77 5.12
N ILE A 136 -7.48 3.94 4.12
CA ILE A 136 -7.10 2.54 4.29
C ILE A 136 -5.81 2.32 3.50
N MET A 137 -4.80 1.78 4.19
CA MET A 137 -3.57 1.34 3.55
C MET A 137 -3.79 -0.04 2.91
N VAL A 138 -3.30 -0.20 1.70
CA VAL A 138 -3.32 -1.48 0.96
C VAL A 138 -1.91 -2.07 0.97
N LEU A 139 -1.79 -3.31 1.45
CA LEU A 139 -0.53 -3.93 1.86
C LEU A 139 -0.34 -5.30 1.21
N ASN A 140 0.92 -5.60 0.85
CA ASN A 140 1.39 -6.92 0.46
C ASN A 140 1.57 -7.82 1.70
N TYR A 141 1.51 -9.14 1.52
CA TYR A 141 1.91 -10.16 2.49
C TYR A 141 3.44 -10.25 2.71
N ASN A 142 4.25 -9.53 1.94
CA ASN A 142 5.69 -9.50 2.12
C ASN A 142 6.12 -8.51 3.21
N CYS A 143 7.09 -8.91 4.02
CA CYS A 143 7.75 -8.06 5.00
C CYS A 143 8.77 -7.16 4.29
N LYS A 144 8.74 -5.84 4.52
CA LYS A 144 9.76 -4.90 4.03
C LYS A 144 11.18 -5.32 4.38
N LYS A 145 11.38 -5.85 5.60
CA LYS A 145 12.70 -6.25 6.10
C LYS A 145 13.22 -7.52 5.44
N CYS A 146 12.36 -8.51 5.22
CA CYS A 146 12.76 -9.82 4.70
C CYS A 146 12.60 -9.92 3.17
N ASN A 147 11.85 -9.00 2.56
CA ASN A 147 11.37 -9.06 1.19
C ASN A 147 10.66 -10.39 0.84
N SER A 148 10.01 -10.97 1.84
CA SER A 148 9.34 -12.28 1.77
C SER A 148 8.30 -12.37 2.89
N ILE A 149 7.43 -13.38 2.81
CA ILE A 149 6.58 -13.77 3.94
C ILE A 149 7.48 -14.31 5.05
N CYS A 150 7.35 -13.76 6.25
CA CYS A 150 8.08 -14.22 7.43
C CYS A 150 7.15 -14.40 8.63
N ASN A 151 7.68 -14.98 9.71
CA ASN A 151 6.91 -15.28 10.92
C ASN A 151 6.22 -14.03 11.51
N THR A 152 6.86 -12.86 11.49
CA THR A 152 6.24 -11.61 11.93
C THR A 152 4.92 -11.33 11.20
N ILE A 153 4.93 -11.49 9.87
CA ILE A 153 3.75 -11.28 9.04
C ILE A 153 2.68 -12.35 9.31
N TYR A 154 3.11 -13.61 9.37
CA TYR A 154 2.22 -14.72 9.70
C TYR A 154 1.53 -14.54 11.06
N PHE A 155 2.27 -14.14 12.08
CA PHE A 155 1.71 -13.87 13.40
C PHE A 155 0.73 -12.70 13.35
N GLN A 156 1.07 -11.57 12.72
CA GLN A 156 0.12 -10.45 12.57
C GLN A 156 -1.25 -10.90 12.04
N TYR A 157 -1.29 -11.86 11.11
CA TYR A 157 -2.55 -12.37 10.59
C TYR A 157 -3.24 -13.40 11.49
N LYS A 158 -2.50 -14.23 12.21
CA LYS A 158 -3.09 -15.15 13.21
C LYS A 158 -3.81 -14.39 14.33
N PHE A 159 -3.39 -13.18 14.68
CA PHE A 159 -4.06 -12.35 15.68
C PHE A 159 -5.33 -11.67 15.19
N ILE A 160 -5.60 -11.64 13.88
CA ILE A 160 -6.89 -11.14 13.39
C ILE A 160 -8.03 -11.96 14.01
N ASP A 161 -7.81 -13.26 14.22
CA ASP A 161 -8.85 -14.20 14.67
C ASP A 161 -8.71 -14.63 16.15
N TRP A 162 -7.84 -13.97 16.94
CA TRP A 162 -7.56 -14.38 18.33
C TRP A 162 -7.35 -13.21 19.29
N THR A 163 -7.95 -13.30 20.49
CA THR A 163 -7.70 -12.42 21.65
C THR A 163 -7.69 -13.25 22.93
N SER A 164 -6.85 -12.87 23.90
CA SER A 164 -6.89 -13.46 25.26
C SER A 164 -8.03 -12.90 26.11
N GLY A 165 -8.72 -11.85 25.66
CA GLY A 165 -9.66 -11.06 26.45
C GLY A 165 -8.99 -10.01 27.35
N SER A 166 -7.65 -9.93 27.37
CA SER A 166 -6.88 -8.89 28.07
C SER A 166 -6.03 -8.09 27.08
N ASN A 167 -6.32 -6.80 26.97
CA ASN A 167 -5.60 -5.88 26.07
C ASN A 167 -4.10 -5.82 26.36
N ASP A 168 -3.70 -5.93 27.63
CA ASP A 168 -2.29 -5.85 28.02
C ASP A 168 -1.53 -7.13 27.65
N VAL A 169 -2.17 -8.29 27.81
CA VAL A 169 -1.62 -9.59 27.40
C VAL A 169 -1.50 -9.66 25.88
N ASP A 170 -2.54 -9.24 25.17
CA ASP A 170 -2.55 -9.22 23.70
C ASP A 170 -1.43 -8.31 23.14
N LYS A 171 -1.25 -7.11 23.72
CA LYS A 171 -0.15 -6.20 23.34
C LYS A 171 1.22 -6.81 23.61
N LEU A 172 1.41 -7.45 24.76
CA LEU A 172 2.68 -8.08 25.11
C LEU A 172 3.05 -9.17 24.10
N ILE A 173 2.10 -10.06 23.82
CA ILE A 173 2.28 -11.17 22.87
C ILE A 173 2.59 -10.63 21.46
N GLN A 174 1.79 -9.67 20.98
CA GLN A 174 2.02 -9.03 19.68
C GLN A 174 3.41 -8.41 19.60
N ASN A 175 3.82 -7.62 20.60
CA ASN A 175 5.14 -6.98 20.62
C ASN A 175 6.29 -8.00 20.54
N THR A 176 6.19 -9.12 21.26
CA THR A 176 7.20 -10.19 21.19
C THR A 176 7.25 -10.80 19.80
N GLN A 177 6.11 -11.12 19.20
CA GLN A 177 6.07 -11.79 17.89
C GLN A 177 6.45 -10.88 16.73
N LEU A 178 6.18 -9.56 16.83
CA LEU A 178 6.57 -8.59 15.82
C LEU A 178 8.11 -8.55 15.61
N SER A 179 8.89 -8.95 16.61
CA SER A 179 10.34 -9.06 16.52
C SER A 179 10.84 -10.36 15.85
N SER A 180 9.95 -11.33 15.60
CA SER A 180 10.30 -12.68 15.15
C SER A 180 10.27 -12.81 13.63
N HIS A 181 11.29 -12.27 12.96
CA HIS A 181 11.40 -12.29 11.49
C HIS A 181 11.92 -13.60 10.87
N LYS A 182 12.15 -14.67 11.65
CA LYS A 182 12.68 -15.94 11.12
C LYS A 182 11.76 -16.47 10.01
N ASP A 183 12.33 -17.07 8.97
CA ASP A 183 11.58 -17.61 7.84
C ASP A 183 10.69 -18.78 8.26
N ILE A 184 9.60 -18.97 7.53
CA ILE A 184 8.78 -20.17 7.58
C ILE A 184 9.46 -21.16 6.63
N ILE A 185 10.08 -22.21 7.17
CA ILE A 185 10.72 -23.29 6.39
C ILE A 185 9.66 -24.06 5.62
#